data_AF-A0A6V2GTI3-F1
#
_entry.id   AF-A0A6V2GTI3-F1
#
_cell.length_a   1.000
_cell.length_b   1.000
_cell.length_c   1.000
_cell.angle_alpha   90.00
_cell.angle_beta   90.00
_cell.angle_gamma   90.00
#
_symmetry.space_group_name_H-M   'P 1'
#
loop_
_entity.id
_entity.type
_entity.pdbx_description
1 polymer ?
#
loop_
_entity_poly.entity_id
_entity_poly.type
_entity_poly.pdbx_seq_one_letter_code
_entity_poly.pdbx_strand_id
1 'polypeptide(L)'
;MGGNKQEDDTSSMDVDTPTPAAPVHKKKKGIVTPSASSETASKYPDMSLAQSIHALVMMASTPGGAEPKLDAEGAKAAGIADDLNSTVMAKVGGSEVENPSLYRQLKSTLQWEGQPNCLSEEELNAMEESHTKKLSELEEKVEDASENAGDMEVLEARFDVARFAAKSLSKEAALEAYDKVLNLPKLSSGKTIDALMESARVASFHGDTKKGSELIDRVSCD
;
A
#
# COMPACT_ATOMS: atom_id res chain seq x y z
N MET A 1 -63.92 -50.99 -10.15
CA MET A 1 -64.71 -50.74 -8.92
C MET A 1 -64.39 -51.87 -7.96
N GLY A 2 -63.87 -51.54 -6.77
CA GLY A 2 -63.67 -52.48 -5.65
C GLY A 2 -62.56 -53.51 -5.89
N GLY A 3 -61.65 -53.83 -4.98
CA GLY A 3 -61.56 -53.57 -3.55
C GLY A 3 -60.78 -54.74 -2.94
N ASN A 4 -59.88 -54.43 -2.00
CA ASN A 4 -59.37 -55.27 -0.90
C ASN A 4 -59.32 -56.80 -1.04
N LYS A 5 -58.12 -57.38 -0.86
CA LYS A 5 -57.78 -58.26 0.29
C LYS A 5 -56.36 -58.85 0.19
N GLN A 6 -55.51 -58.43 1.12
CA GLN A 6 -54.73 -59.19 2.11
C GLN A 6 -54.49 -60.72 1.97
N GLU A 7 -53.31 -61.11 2.49
CA GLU A 7 -52.84 -62.44 2.99
C GLU A 7 -52.29 -63.39 1.90
N ASP A 8 -51.19 -64.14 2.06
CA ASP A 8 -50.24 -64.33 3.15
C ASP A 8 -48.93 -64.95 2.60
N ASP A 9 -47.83 -64.64 3.29
CA ASP A 9 -46.71 -65.49 3.68
C ASP A 9 -46.28 -66.71 2.81
N THR A 10 -45.06 -66.64 2.23
CA THR A 10 -44.10 -67.77 2.24
C THR A 10 -42.65 -67.27 2.21
N SER A 11 -42.00 -67.32 3.38
CA SER A 11 -40.64 -67.82 3.63
C SER A 11 -39.72 -68.10 2.42
N SER A 12 -38.62 -67.35 2.30
CA SER A 12 -37.31 -67.96 2.04
C SER A 12 -36.20 -67.14 2.70
N MET A 13 -35.52 -67.79 3.64
CA MET A 13 -34.27 -67.34 4.22
C MET A 13 -33.17 -67.38 3.15
N ASP A 14 -32.43 -66.29 2.98
CA ASP A 14 -31.02 -66.36 2.58
C ASP A 14 -30.27 -65.23 3.30
N VAL A 15 -29.35 -65.65 4.16
CA VAL A 15 -28.41 -64.83 4.92
C VAL A 15 -27.06 -65.00 4.22
N ASP A 16 -26.48 -63.90 3.73
CA ASP A 16 -25.06 -63.51 3.88
C ASP A 16 -24.72 -62.34 2.92
N THR A 17 -24.65 -61.10 3.41
CA THR A 17 -23.42 -60.32 3.77
C THR A 17 -22.50 -59.93 2.59
N PRO A 18 -21.71 -58.84 2.67
CA PRO A 18 -22.16 -57.43 2.63
C PRO A 18 -21.41 -56.62 1.53
N THR A 19 -22.12 -55.80 0.75
CA THR A 19 -21.48 -54.76 -0.07
C THR A 19 -21.24 -53.51 0.79
N PRO A 20 -20.01 -52.95 0.85
CA PRO A 20 -19.70 -51.86 1.76
C PRO A 20 -20.46 -50.59 1.41
N ALA A 21 -21.27 -50.13 2.38
CA ALA A 21 -21.97 -48.87 2.32
C ALA A 21 -20.99 -47.68 2.30
N ALA A 22 -21.20 -46.78 1.34
CA ALA A 22 -20.54 -45.49 1.29
C ALA A 22 -20.83 -44.67 2.57
N PRO A 23 -19.84 -43.97 3.15
CA PRO A 23 -20.08 -43.12 4.30
C PRO A 23 -20.84 -41.86 3.87
N VAL A 24 -22.05 -41.69 4.42
CA VAL A 24 -22.83 -40.46 4.35
C VAL A 24 -22.08 -39.37 5.12
N HIS A 25 -21.37 -38.51 4.40
CA HIS A 25 -20.76 -37.31 4.98
C HIS A 25 -21.83 -36.30 5.39
N LYS A 26 -22.02 -36.16 6.71
CA LYS A 26 -22.68 -35.01 7.33
C LYS A 26 -21.98 -33.73 6.83
N LYS A 27 -22.67 -32.91 6.04
CA LYS A 27 -22.22 -31.56 5.67
C LYS A 27 -22.02 -30.74 6.95
N LYS A 28 -20.76 -30.56 7.36
CA LYS A 28 -20.38 -29.47 8.27
C LYS A 28 -20.74 -28.17 7.55
N LYS A 29 -21.62 -27.35 8.14
CA LYS A 29 -21.76 -25.94 7.77
C LYS A 29 -20.37 -25.33 7.88
N GLY A 30 -19.75 -25.04 6.75
CA GLY A 30 -18.52 -24.27 6.70
C GLY A 30 -18.80 -22.93 7.37
N ILE A 31 -18.08 -22.65 8.45
CA ILE A 31 -17.87 -21.28 8.88
C ILE A 31 -17.16 -20.63 7.70
N VAL A 32 -17.90 -19.83 6.95
CA VAL A 32 -17.30 -18.93 5.96
C VAL A 32 -16.62 -17.86 6.80
N THR A 33 -15.35 -18.06 7.11
CA THR A 33 -14.49 -16.96 7.53
C THR A 33 -14.43 -16.00 6.34
N PRO A 34 -14.90 -14.75 6.46
CA PRO A 34 -14.66 -13.77 5.42
C PRO A 34 -13.15 -13.62 5.28
N SER A 35 -12.61 -14.06 4.15
CA SER A 35 -11.19 -13.94 3.86
C SER A 35 -10.91 -12.44 3.68
N ALA A 36 -10.18 -11.86 4.63
CA ALA A 36 -9.81 -10.45 4.69
C ALA A 36 -8.76 -10.02 3.63
N SER A 37 -8.74 -10.66 2.45
CA SER A 37 -7.62 -10.57 1.50
C SER A 37 -7.97 -9.96 0.14
N SER A 38 -9.11 -9.28 0.01
CA SER A 38 -9.40 -8.50 -1.21
C SER A 38 -8.87 -7.07 -1.15
N GLU A 39 -8.44 -6.58 0.02
CA GLU A 39 -7.82 -5.26 0.12
C GLU A 39 -6.39 -5.33 -0.40
N THR A 40 -6.21 -4.82 -1.62
CA THR A 40 -4.89 -4.64 -2.22
C THR A 40 -4.09 -3.66 -1.37
N ALA A 41 -2.83 -3.96 -1.08
CA ALA A 41 -1.95 -3.06 -0.34
C ALA A 41 -1.96 -1.66 -0.95
N SER A 42 -1.84 -0.63 -0.09
CA SER A 42 -1.84 0.77 -0.54
C SER A 42 -0.83 0.99 -1.67
N LYS A 43 -1.25 1.72 -2.70
CA LYS A 43 -0.42 2.03 -3.86
C LYS A 43 0.78 2.92 -3.50
N TYR A 44 0.68 3.71 -2.42
CA TYR A 44 1.69 4.72 -2.06
C TYR A 44 2.34 4.43 -0.69
N PRO A 45 3.67 4.58 -0.57
CA PRO A 45 4.58 5.11 -1.59
C PRO A 45 4.89 4.13 -2.73
N ASP A 46 5.17 4.65 -3.93
CA ASP A 46 5.54 3.84 -5.10
C ASP A 46 6.99 3.37 -4.99
N MET A 47 7.17 2.10 -4.61
CA MET A 47 8.50 1.50 -4.46
C MET A 47 9.24 1.34 -5.80
N SER A 48 8.53 1.24 -6.93
CA SER A 48 9.17 1.22 -8.24
C SER A 48 9.81 2.58 -8.53
N LEU A 49 9.13 3.67 -8.21
CA LEU A 49 9.70 5.00 -8.33
C LEU A 49 10.91 5.18 -7.39
N ALA A 50 10.85 4.66 -6.16
CA ALA A 50 11.99 4.70 -5.24
C ALA A 50 13.24 4.03 -5.85
N GLN A 51 13.06 2.87 -6.48
CA GLN A 51 14.15 2.16 -7.16
C GLN A 51 14.69 2.96 -8.35
N SER A 52 13.81 3.57 -9.16
CA SER A 52 14.19 4.46 -10.26
C SER A 52 14.99 5.67 -9.77
N ILE A 53 14.55 6.32 -8.68
CA ILE A 53 15.27 7.43 -8.04
C ILE A 53 16.64 6.97 -7.56
N HIS A 54 16.71 5.83 -6.88
CA HIS A 54 17.98 5.30 -6.36
C HIS A 54 18.97 4.98 -7.47
N ALA A 55 18.51 4.31 -8.55
CA ALA A 55 19.33 4.04 -9.72
C ALA A 55 19.89 5.33 -10.33
N LEU A 56 19.05 6.37 -10.45
CA LEU A 56 19.45 7.66 -10.98
C LEU A 56 20.49 8.36 -10.10
N VAL A 57 20.32 8.31 -8.77
CA VAL A 57 21.29 8.85 -7.80
C VAL A 57 22.63 8.11 -7.87
N MET A 58 22.63 6.80 -8.13
CA MET A 58 23.86 6.00 -8.25
C MET A 58 24.62 6.27 -9.56
N MET A 59 23.91 6.66 -10.61
CA MET A 59 24.48 7.08 -11.91
C MET A 59 24.93 8.54 -11.90
N ALA A 60 24.31 9.39 -11.09
CA ALA A 60 24.70 10.78 -10.96
C ALA A 60 26.04 10.90 -10.22
N SER A 61 26.88 11.83 -10.68
CA SER A 61 28.08 12.20 -9.93
C SER A 61 27.66 12.97 -8.67
N THR A 62 27.97 12.44 -7.49
CA THR A 62 27.63 13.11 -6.23
C THR A 62 28.36 14.46 -6.11
N PRO A 63 27.74 15.47 -5.46
CA PRO A 63 28.38 16.75 -5.20
C PRO A 63 29.65 16.52 -4.35
N GLY A 64 30.81 16.65 -4.98
CA GLY A 64 32.11 16.26 -4.43
C GLY A 64 33.07 15.59 -5.43
N GLY A 65 32.61 15.28 -6.65
CA GLY A 65 33.47 14.76 -7.72
C GLY A 65 33.84 13.29 -7.56
N ALA A 66 33.14 12.55 -6.71
CA ALA A 66 33.26 11.10 -6.70
C ALA A 66 32.67 10.53 -7.99
N GLU A 67 33.39 9.59 -8.60
CA GLU A 67 32.94 8.90 -9.80
C GLU A 67 31.58 8.23 -9.57
N PRO A 68 30.70 8.20 -10.59
CA PRO A 68 29.46 7.44 -10.54
C PRO A 68 29.73 6.01 -10.08
N LYS A 69 28.91 5.51 -9.16
CA LYS A 69 29.02 4.11 -8.69
C LYS A 69 28.55 3.12 -9.75
N LEU A 70 27.80 3.60 -10.74
CA LEU A 70 27.33 2.85 -11.88
C LEU A 70 27.64 3.64 -13.14
N ASP A 71 28.47 3.07 -14.02
CA ASP A 71 28.75 3.63 -15.33
C ASP A 71 27.62 3.33 -16.32
N ALA A 72 27.67 3.94 -17.51
CA ALA A 72 26.65 3.77 -18.54
C ALA A 72 26.53 2.31 -19.02
N GLU A 73 27.65 1.56 -19.03
CA GLU A 73 27.67 0.17 -19.43
C GLU A 73 27.02 -0.73 -18.37
N GLY A 74 27.32 -0.51 -17.08
CA GLY A 74 26.69 -1.16 -15.95
C GLY A 74 25.20 -0.85 -15.82
N ALA A 75 24.79 0.39 -16.11
CA ALA A 75 23.38 0.77 -16.13
C ALA A 75 22.59 0.02 -17.22
N LYS A 76 23.16 -0.07 -18.42
CA LYS A 76 22.57 -0.84 -19.52
C LYS A 76 22.52 -2.33 -19.23
N ALA A 77 23.57 -2.90 -18.62
CA ALA A 77 23.59 -4.29 -18.20
C ALA A 77 22.54 -4.59 -17.11
N ALA A 78 22.22 -3.62 -16.25
CA ALA A 78 21.16 -3.70 -15.25
C ALA A 78 19.75 -3.47 -15.84
N GLY A 79 19.62 -3.23 -17.15
CA GLY A 79 18.33 -2.98 -17.80
C GLY A 79 17.71 -1.62 -17.46
N ILE A 80 18.53 -0.65 -17.02
CA ILE A 80 18.07 0.70 -16.74
C ILE A 80 17.81 1.43 -18.07
N ALA A 81 16.65 2.08 -18.18
CA ALA A 81 16.25 2.79 -19.38
C ALA A 81 17.03 4.11 -19.55
N ASP A 82 17.39 4.44 -20.80
CA ASP A 82 18.15 5.66 -21.13
C ASP A 82 17.37 6.96 -20.81
N ASP A 83 16.04 6.88 -20.73
CA ASP A 83 15.14 7.99 -20.45
C ASP A 83 14.77 8.14 -18.96
N LEU A 84 15.39 7.34 -18.08
CA LEU A 84 15.07 7.25 -16.64
C LEU A 84 14.96 8.62 -15.96
N ASN A 85 15.87 9.54 -16.27
CA ASN A 85 15.87 10.88 -15.67
C ASN A 85 14.58 11.64 -15.99
N SER A 86 14.19 11.66 -17.27
CA SER A 86 12.95 12.29 -17.71
C SER A 86 11.70 11.61 -17.14
N THR A 87 11.72 10.28 -17.01
CA THR A 87 10.63 9.51 -16.40
C THR A 87 10.46 9.86 -14.92
N VAL A 88 11.55 9.94 -14.16
CA VAL A 88 11.53 10.27 -12.73
C VAL A 88 11.06 11.71 -12.54
N MET A 89 11.58 12.67 -13.31
CA MET A 89 11.11 14.06 -13.28
C MET A 89 9.60 14.15 -13.51
N ALA A 90 9.08 13.47 -14.54
CA ALA A 90 7.66 13.49 -14.87
C ALA A 90 6.78 12.86 -13.77
N LYS A 91 7.21 11.73 -13.19
CA LYS A 91 6.47 11.03 -12.12
C LYS A 91 6.42 11.82 -10.82
N VAL A 92 7.55 12.42 -10.42
CA VAL A 92 7.64 13.22 -9.19
C VAL A 92 6.98 14.58 -9.36
N GLY A 93 7.13 15.20 -10.53
CA GLY A 93 6.66 16.55 -10.82
C GLY A 93 5.23 16.65 -11.35
N GLY A 94 4.54 15.55 -11.67
CA GLY A 94 3.18 15.69 -12.21
C GLY A 94 2.35 14.42 -12.35
N SER A 95 2.82 13.41 -13.07
CA SER A 95 1.89 12.38 -13.58
C SER A 95 1.38 11.38 -12.53
N GLU A 96 2.12 11.20 -11.45
CA GLU A 96 1.81 10.17 -10.47
C GLU A 96 1.85 10.68 -9.04
N VAL A 97 3.00 11.16 -8.57
CA VAL A 97 3.27 11.40 -7.15
C VAL A 97 3.00 12.84 -6.75
N GLU A 98 3.32 13.81 -7.62
CA GLU A 98 3.14 15.25 -7.37
C GLU A 98 3.71 15.59 -5.98
N ASN A 99 5.03 15.58 -5.83
CA ASN A 99 5.65 15.83 -4.53
C ASN A 99 6.72 16.93 -4.66
N PRO A 100 6.38 18.18 -4.29
CA PRO A 100 7.26 19.32 -4.47
C PRO A 100 8.49 19.24 -3.55
N SER A 101 8.32 18.72 -2.33
CA SER A 101 9.44 18.55 -1.39
C SER A 101 10.49 17.56 -1.92
N LEU A 102 10.04 16.42 -2.43
CA LEU A 102 10.89 15.43 -3.07
C LEU A 102 11.51 15.99 -4.36
N TYR A 103 10.72 16.72 -5.15
CA TYR A 103 11.22 17.33 -6.38
C TYR A 103 12.37 18.30 -6.11
N ARG A 104 12.26 19.18 -5.10
CA ARG A 104 13.34 20.10 -4.70
C ARG A 104 14.58 19.35 -4.22
N GLN A 105 14.40 18.28 -3.45
CA GLN A 105 15.51 17.43 -3.00
C GLN A 105 16.23 16.77 -4.19
N LEU A 106 15.48 16.23 -5.15
CA LEU A 106 16.06 15.59 -6.33
C LEU A 106 16.70 16.61 -7.28
N LYS A 107 16.07 17.78 -7.47
CA LYS A 107 16.61 18.89 -8.26
C LYS A 107 18.01 19.30 -7.78
N SER A 108 18.19 19.42 -6.46
CA SER A 108 19.51 19.74 -5.88
C SER A 108 20.50 18.57 -5.96
N THR A 109 20.05 17.34 -5.75
CA THR A 109 20.93 16.14 -5.74
C THR A 109 21.41 15.75 -7.14
N LEU A 110 20.53 15.83 -8.13
CA LEU A 110 20.76 15.37 -9.51
C LEU A 110 21.08 16.51 -10.48
N GLN A 111 21.23 17.74 -9.96
CA GLN A 111 21.56 18.94 -10.73
C GLN A 111 20.61 19.15 -11.91
N TRP A 112 19.30 19.07 -11.66
CA TRP A 112 18.27 19.28 -12.68
C TRP A 112 18.15 20.73 -13.15
N GLU A 113 18.90 21.65 -12.54
CA GLU A 113 18.95 23.05 -12.92
C GLU A 113 19.31 23.20 -14.40
N GLY A 114 18.45 23.90 -15.17
CA GLY A 114 18.65 24.12 -16.60
C GLY A 114 18.34 22.92 -17.51
N GLN A 115 17.84 21.79 -16.97
CA GLN A 115 17.33 20.69 -17.79
C GLN A 115 16.01 21.08 -18.49
N PRO A 116 15.77 20.58 -19.71
CA PRO A 116 14.47 20.74 -20.35
C PRO A 116 13.39 20.07 -19.49
N ASN A 117 12.27 20.76 -19.26
CA ASN A 117 11.14 20.33 -18.41
C ASN A 117 11.40 20.36 -16.89
N CYS A 118 12.44 21.04 -16.41
CA CYS A 118 12.55 21.31 -14.98
C CYS A 118 11.44 22.28 -14.53
N LEU A 119 10.66 21.89 -13.53
CA LEU A 119 9.66 22.77 -12.92
C LEU A 119 10.30 24.00 -12.27
N SER A 120 9.62 25.14 -12.40
CA SER A 120 9.98 26.39 -11.74
C SER A 120 9.57 26.38 -10.26
N GLU A 121 10.16 27.27 -9.45
CA GLU A 121 9.73 27.39 -8.05
C GLU A 121 8.28 27.91 -7.94
N GLU A 122 7.79 28.69 -8.89
CA GLU A 122 6.38 29.10 -8.91
C GLU A 122 5.44 27.90 -9.12
N GLU A 123 5.78 26.98 -10.02
CA GLU A 123 4.99 25.75 -10.27
C GLU A 123 4.99 24.82 -9.04
N LEU A 124 6.12 24.70 -8.37
CA LEU A 124 6.25 23.91 -7.14
C LEU A 124 5.44 24.52 -5.99
N ASN A 125 5.43 25.85 -5.85
CA ASN A 125 4.64 26.53 -4.83
C ASN A 125 3.14 26.41 -5.11
N ALA A 126 2.70 26.55 -6.37
CA ALA A 126 1.30 26.33 -6.75
C ALA A 126 0.84 24.89 -6.44
N MET A 127 1.73 23.91 -6.60
CA MET A 127 1.47 22.52 -6.23
C MET A 127 1.31 22.36 -4.70
N GLU A 128 2.16 23.01 -3.90
CA GLU A 128 2.04 23.01 -2.43
C GLU A 128 0.74 23.66 -1.94
N GLU A 129 0.31 24.74 -2.57
CA GLU A 129 -0.98 25.38 -2.27
C GLU A 129 -2.16 24.43 -2.55
N SER A 130 -2.12 23.73 -3.70
CA SER A 130 -3.10 22.70 -4.05
C SER A 130 -3.12 21.57 -3.02
N HIS A 131 -1.96 21.11 -2.58
CA HIS A 131 -1.85 20.06 -1.56
C HIS A 131 -2.37 20.50 -0.20
N THR A 132 -2.08 21.74 0.19
CA THR A 132 -2.58 22.32 1.44
C THR A 132 -4.10 22.36 1.45
N LYS A 133 -4.71 22.78 0.33
CA LYS A 133 -6.16 22.76 0.17
C LYS A 133 -6.73 21.34 0.27
N LYS A 134 -6.15 20.39 -0.46
CA LYS A 134 -6.59 18.99 -0.46
C LYS A 134 -6.43 18.33 0.90
N LEU A 135 -5.35 18.64 1.63
CA LEU A 135 -5.15 18.16 2.99
C LEU A 135 -6.24 18.69 3.93
N SER A 136 -6.59 19.98 3.80
CA SER A 136 -7.70 20.57 4.56
C SER A 136 -9.03 19.88 4.26
N GLU A 137 -9.34 19.61 2.99
CA GLU A 137 -10.56 18.90 2.58
C GLU A 137 -10.61 17.46 3.14
N LEU A 138 -9.46 16.79 3.25
CA LEU A 138 -9.38 15.45 3.83
C LEU A 138 -9.52 15.48 5.36
N GLU A 139 -8.93 16.45 6.04
CA GLU A 139 -9.09 16.62 7.49
C GLU A 139 -10.54 17.02 7.85
N GLU A 140 -11.21 17.85 7.04
CA GLU A 140 -12.64 18.17 7.22
C GLU A 140 -13.51 16.91 7.10
N LYS A 141 -13.20 15.99 6.18
CA LYS A 141 -13.89 14.69 6.09
C LYS A 141 -13.68 13.82 7.33
N VAL A 142 -12.51 13.91 7.96
CA VAL A 142 -12.28 13.18 9.21
C VAL A 142 -13.12 13.78 10.34
N GLU A 143 -13.20 15.10 10.43
CA GLU A 143 -14.03 15.80 11.41
C GLU A 143 -15.51 15.44 11.22
N ASP A 144 -16.02 15.55 9.98
CA ASP A 144 -17.39 15.16 9.63
C ASP A 144 -17.68 13.69 9.97
N ALA A 145 -16.78 12.77 9.62
CA ALA A 145 -16.93 11.35 9.97
C ALA A 145 -16.96 11.12 11.49
N SER A 146 -16.18 11.91 12.25
CA SER A 146 -16.11 11.81 13.71
C SER A 146 -17.37 12.31 14.40
N GLU A 147 -18.07 13.27 13.80
CA GLU A 147 -19.33 13.79 14.33
C GLU A 147 -20.54 12.97 13.87
N ASN A 148 -20.52 12.46 12.62
CA ASN A 148 -21.73 12.02 11.93
C ASN A 148 -21.80 10.54 11.52
N ALA A 149 -20.67 9.83 11.40
CA ALA A 149 -20.65 8.49 10.79
C ALA A 149 -20.28 7.35 11.76
N GLY A 150 -19.13 7.44 12.42
CA GLY A 150 -18.68 6.43 13.38
C GLY A 150 -17.19 6.07 13.28
N ASP A 151 -16.75 5.16 14.16
CA ASP A 151 -15.33 4.78 14.32
C ASP A 151 -14.70 4.23 13.00
N MET A 152 -15.49 3.54 12.15
CA MET A 152 -14.99 2.92 10.92
C MET A 152 -14.73 3.96 9.82
N GLU A 153 -15.63 4.91 9.66
CA GLU A 153 -15.51 5.99 8.69
C GLU A 153 -14.39 6.97 9.08
N VAL A 154 -14.21 7.24 10.38
CA VAL A 154 -13.06 8.02 10.88
C VAL A 154 -11.75 7.32 10.53
N LEU A 155 -11.69 6.00 10.70
CA LEU A 155 -10.50 5.22 10.38
C LEU A 155 -10.16 5.30 8.89
N GLU A 156 -11.15 5.11 8.01
CA GLU A 156 -10.97 5.20 6.56
C GLU A 156 -10.50 6.61 6.14
N ALA A 157 -11.17 7.65 6.65
CA ALA A 157 -10.78 9.04 6.36
C ALA A 157 -9.35 9.36 6.83
N ARG A 158 -8.93 8.84 7.99
CA ARG A 158 -7.55 9.00 8.49
C ARG A 158 -6.53 8.26 7.61
N PHE A 159 -6.87 7.06 7.12
CA PHE A 159 -6.02 6.37 6.15
C PHE A 159 -5.91 7.14 4.83
N ASP A 160 -6.97 7.79 4.37
CA ASP A 160 -6.91 8.64 3.16
C ASP A 160 -5.97 9.85 3.35
N VAL A 161 -6.01 10.49 4.52
CA VAL A 161 -5.05 11.55 4.89
C VAL A 161 -3.62 10.99 4.86
N ALA A 162 -3.37 9.85 5.52
CA ALA A 162 -2.04 9.26 5.61
C ALA A 162 -1.48 8.82 4.24
N ARG A 163 -2.32 8.25 3.38
CA ARG A 163 -1.96 7.84 2.02
C ARG A 163 -1.72 9.03 1.10
N PHE A 164 -2.50 10.11 1.26
CA PHE A 164 -2.24 11.36 0.56
C PHE A 164 -0.90 11.97 1.01
N ALA A 165 -0.64 11.99 2.32
CA ALA A 165 0.63 12.48 2.86
C ALA A 165 1.82 11.66 2.35
N ALA A 166 1.72 10.33 2.35
CA ALA A 166 2.74 9.42 1.82
C ALA A 166 3.00 9.58 0.32
N LYS A 167 1.99 10.06 -0.42
CA LYS A 167 2.11 10.37 -1.85
C LYS A 167 2.77 11.73 -2.06
N SER A 168 2.19 12.79 -1.51
CA SER A 168 2.41 14.16 -2.00
C SER A 168 3.12 15.09 -1.01
N LEU A 169 3.34 14.67 0.22
CA LEU A 169 3.96 15.49 1.28
C LEU A 169 5.35 14.96 1.66
N SER A 170 5.96 15.56 2.69
CA SER A 170 7.25 15.12 3.21
C SER A 170 7.16 13.79 3.97
N LYS A 171 8.31 13.14 4.15
CA LYS A 171 8.46 11.94 4.96
C LYS A 171 7.83 12.12 6.35
N GLU A 172 8.15 13.23 7.00
CA GLU A 172 7.73 13.53 8.37
C GLU A 172 6.21 13.69 8.46
N ALA A 173 5.61 14.43 7.51
CA ALA A 173 4.17 14.63 7.47
C ALA A 173 3.41 13.31 7.24
N ALA A 174 3.96 12.43 6.39
CA ALA A 174 3.39 11.11 6.15
C ALA A 174 3.45 10.21 7.40
N LEU A 175 4.59 10.17 8.08
CA LEU A 175 4.75 9.40 9.32
C LEU A 175 3.84 9.92 10.44
N GLU A 176 3.71 11.23 10.58
CA GLU A 176 2.79 11.83 11.56
C GLU A 176 1.33 11.46 11.26
N ALA A 177 0.93 11.46 9.98
CA ALA A 177 -0.42 11.06 9.59
C ALA A 177 -0.72 9.58 9.91
N TYR A 178 0.23 8.67 9.73
CA TYR A 178 0.06 7.29 10.17
C TYR A 178 0.09 7.14 11.70
N ASP A 179 0.88 7.94 12.41
CA ASP A 179 0.83 7.94 13.88
C ASP A 179 -0.56 8.37 14.38
N LYS A 180 -1.24 9.31 13.70
CA LYS A 180 -2.65 9.65 14.01
C LYS A 180 -3.59 8.46 13.81
N VAL A 181 -3.38 7.63 12.79
CA VAL A 181 -4.14 6.38 12.57
C VAL A 181 -3.89 5.39 13.72
N LEU A 182 -2.62 5.18 14.08
CA LEU A 182 -2.21 4.24 15.14
C LEU A 182 -2.73 4.63 16.53
N ASN A 183 -2.97 5.92 16.74
CA ASN A 183 -3.53 6.45 17.99
C ASN A 183 -5.07 6.39 18.06
N LEU A 184 -5.75 5.88 17.02
CA LEU A 184 -7.21 5.75 17.06
C LEU A 184 -7.64 4.69 18.09
N PRO A 185 -8.72 4.96 18.86
CA PRO A 185 -9.25 3.99 19.80
C PRO A 185 -9.80 2.76 19.06
N LYS A 186 -9.60 1.56 19.64
CA LYS A 186 -10.12 0.28 19.13
C LYS A 186 -9.66 -0.08 17.71
N LEU A 187 -8.47 0.37 17.31
CA LEU A 187 -7.85 -0.08 16.06
C LEU A 187 -7.64 -1.61 16.11
N SER A 188 -8.06 -2.33 15.07
CA SER A 188 -7.84 -3.77 14.98
C SER A 188 -6.35 -4.08 14.78
N SER A 189 -5.90 -5.26 15.21
CA SER A 189 -4.51 -5.69 15.00
C SER A 189 -4.14 -5.69 13.52
N GLY A 190 -5.05 -6.13 12.64
CA GLY A 190 -4.85 -6.08 11.19
C GLY A 190 -4.59 -4.66 10.67
N LYS A 191 -5.42 -3.68 11.07
CA LYS A 191 -5.23 -2.28 10.65
C LYS A 191 -4.02 -1.61 11.31
N THR A 192 -3.62 -2.07 12.48
CA THR A 192 -2.36 -1.66 13.13
C THR A 192 -1.15 -2.12 12.31
N ILE A 193 -1.15 -3.40 11.89
CA ILE A 193 -0.12 -3.96 11.02
C ILE A 193 -0.09 -3.21 9.68
N ASP A 194 -1.25 -2.95 9.07
CA ASP A 194 -1.33 -2.19 7.80
C ASP A 194 -0.68 -0.80 7.95
N ALA A 195 -1.05 -0.04 8.99
CA ALA A 195 -0.52 1.31 9.22
C ALA A 195 1.00 1.31 9.50
N LEU A 196 1.49 0.35 10.29
CA LEU A 196 2.92 0.20 10.56
C LEU A 196 3.72 -0.20 9.31
N MET A 197 3.22 -1.15 8.54
CA MET A 197 3.87 -1.59 7.30
C MET A 197 3.84 -0.49 6.24
N GLU A 198 2.73 0.23 6.08
CA GLU A 198 2.65 1.40 5.19
C GLU A 198 3.64 2.50 5.63
N SER A 199 3.77 2.77 6.95
CA SER A 199 4.77 3.68 7.50
C SER A 199 6.22 3.24 7.24
N ALA A 200 6.49 1.93 7.38
CA ALA A 200 7.82 1.37 7.12
C ALA A 200 8.22 1.52 5.64
N ARG A 201 7.25 1.39 4.72
CA ARG A 201 7.48 1.69 3.30
C ARG A 201 7.78 3.17 3.06
N VAL A 202 7.11 4.09 3.74
CA VAL A 202 7.44 5.54 3.66
C VAL A 202 8.87 5.79 4.11
N ALA A 203 9.27 5.24 5.26
CA ALA A 203 10.64 5.35 5.73
C ALA A 203 11.65 4.80 4.71
N SER A 204 11.36 3.62 4.15
CA SER A 204 12.20 2.97 3.14
C SER A 204 12.30 3.77 1.83
N PHE A 205 11.20 4.36 1.38
CA PHE A 205 11.15 5.20 0.17
C PHE A 205 12.11 6.39 0.27
N HIS A 206 12.25 6.98 1.45
CA HIS A 206 13.18 8.07 1.73
C HIS A 206 14.58 7.60 2.18
N GLY A 207 14.87 6.30 2.12
CA GLY A 207 16.17 5.72 2.50
C GLY A 207 16.44 5.65 4.01
N ASP A 208 15.44 5.86 4.85
CA ASP A 208 15.54 5.81 6.32
C ASP A 208 15.40 4.36 6.82
N THR A 209 16.46 3.59 6.60
CA THR A 209 16.51 2.15 6.95
C THR A 209 16.38 1.90 8.46
N LYS A 210 16.88 2.84 9.29
CA LYS A 210 16.77 2.74 10.74
C LYS A 210 15.31 2.85 11.16
N LYS A 211 14.61 3.92 10.74
CA LYS A 211 13.20 4.10 11.08
C LYS A 211 12.34 2.98 10.50
N GLY A 212 12.64 2.51 9.29
CA GLY A 212 11.97 1.36 8.68
C GLY A 212 12.09 0.10 9.53
N SER A 213 13.28 -0.21 10.04
CA SER A 213 13.51 -1.38 10.91
C SER A 213 12.77 -1.25 12.24
N GLU A 214 12.81 -0.07 12.88
CA GLU A 214 12.07 0.20 14.12
C GLU A 214 10.56 -0.03 13.97
N LEU A 215 9.99 0.33 12.80
CA LEU A 215 8.57 0.12 12.51
C LEU A 215 8.24 -1.35 12.26
N ILE A 216 9.11 -2.10 11.58
CA ILE A 216 8.95 -3.54 11.35
C ILE A 216 9.07 -4.33 12.66
N ASP A 217 9.97 -3.92 13.54
CA ASP A 217 10.14 -4.55 14.85
C ASP A 217 8.89 -4.36 15.71
N ARG A 218 8.22 -3.18 15.60
CA ARG A 218 6.92 -2.93 16.24
C ARG A 218 5.84 -3.89 15.76
N VAL A 219 5.77 -4.16 14.45
CA VAL A 219 4.82 -5.12 13.87
C VAL A 219 5.00 -6.52 14.45
N SER A 220 6.25 -6.89 14.75
CA SER A 220 6.57 -8.23 15.29
C SER A 220 6.23 -8.38 16.77
N CYS A 221 5.95 -7.28 17.47
CA CYS A 221 5.66 -7.26 18.91
C CYS A 221 4.16 -7.15 19.25
N ASP A 222 3.31 -6.77 18.28
CA ASP A 222 1.85 -6.62 18.41
C ASP A 222 1.10 -7.90 17.98
#